data_AF-A0A959ZD19-F1
#
_entry.id   AF-A0A959ZD19-F1
#
_cell.length_a   1.000
_cell.length_b   1.000
_cell.length_c   1.000
_cell.angle_alpha   90.00
_cell.angle_beta   90.00
_cell.angle_gamma   90.00
#
_symmetry.space_group_name_H-M   'P 1'
#
loop_
_entity.id
_entity.type
_entity.pdbx_description
1 polymer ?
#
loop_
_entity_poly.entity_id
_entity_poly.type
_entity_poly.pdbx_seq_one_letter_code
_entity_poly.pdbx_strand_id
1 'polypeptide(L)'
;EIFGPVLPIITVQSDQEALDLANDSEFGLGASVWTKDRQRGERIADRIESGMVWINDHMFTHGACQCTWGGVKDSGLGHSHSKFGFYECVEIKLVTYEPGLTRNFWWHPYDETLATAMKSSASLLYGKGGQRVEALKSGAGPLLEVGRRITKRRSR
;
A
#
# COMPACT_ATOMS: atom_id res chain seq x y z
N GLU A 1 5.16 26.75 16.82
CA GLU A 1 3.69 26.95 16.66
C GLU A 1 3.25 28.20 17.44
N ILE A 2 2.34 29.03 16.89
CA ILE A 2 1.99 30.35 17.47
C ILE A 2 0.69 30.33 18.29
N PHE A 3 -0.35 29.58 17.87
CA PHE A 3 -1.68 29.51 18.52
C PHE A 3 -2.29 30.87 18.94
N GLY A 4 -2.01 31.92 18.18
CA GLY A 4 -2.44 33.28 18.47
C GLY A 4 -2.64 34.07 17.17
N PRO A 5 -3.17 35.30 17.26
CA PRO A 5 -3.56 36.11 16.10
C PRO A 5 -2.34 36.78 15.42
N VAL A 6 -1.26 36.02 15.22
CA VAL A 6 -0.02 36.48 14.58
C VAL A 6 0.27 35.57 13.39
N LEU A 7 0.43 36.15 12.21
CA LEU A 7 0.72 35.45 10.95
C LEU A 7 2.06 35.96 10.37
N PRO A 8 3.18 35.24 10.56
CA PRO A 8 4.45 35.61 9.97
C PRO A 8 4.40 35.43 8.45
N ILE A 9 5.04 36.35 7.72
CA ILE A 9 5.20 36.27 6.26
C ILE A 9 6.68 36.08 5.97
N ILE A 10 7.02 34.96 5.33
CA ILE A 10 8.39 34.64 4.89
C ILE A 10 8.40 34.69 3.36
N THR A 11 9.31 35.48 2.79
CA THR A 11 9.48 35.54 1.33
C THR A 11 10.51 34.52 0.89
N VAL A 12 10.20 33.82 -0.19
CA VAL A 12 11.05 32.78 -0.80
C VAL A 12 11.23 33.08 -2.28
N GLN A 13 12.33 32.63 -2.85
CA GLN A 13 12.71 32.87 -4.26
C GLN A 13 12.23 31.75 -5.19
N SER A 14 11.84 30.60 -4.66
CA SER A 14 11.43 29.45 -5.46
C SER A 14 10.43 28.53 -4.75
N ASP A 15 9.75 27.68 -5.52
CA ASP A 15 8.89 26.61 -4.98
C ASP A 15 9.68 25.60 -4.15
N GLN A 16 10.95 25.36 -4.52
CA GLN A 16 11.79 24.42 -3.77
C GLN A 16 12.10 24.95 -2.38
N GLU A 17 12.51 26.22 -2.29
CA GLU A 17 12.77 26.88 -1.01
C GLU A 17 11.50 26.95 -0.13
N ALA A 18 10.34 27.20 -0.75
CA ALA A 18 9.06 27.16 -0.04
C ALA A 18 8.78 25.78 0.58
N LEU A 19 9.05 24.71 -0.15
CA LEU A 19 8.87 23.34 0.30
C LEU A 19 9.87 22.97 1.40
N ASP A 20 11.13 23.35 1.23
CA ASP A 20 12.18 23.08 2.22
C ASP A 20 11.83 23.74 3.56
N LEU A 21 11.42 25.02 3.54
CA LEU A 21 10.97 25.72 4.75
C LEU A 21 9.67 25.19 5.33
N ALA A 22 8.70 24.80 4.50
CA ALA A 22 7.45 24.22 4.98
C ALA A 22 7.67 22.87 5.66
N ASN A 23 8.57 22.04 5.11
CA ASN A 23 8.86 20.71 5.60
C ASN A 23 9.86 20.70 6.77
N ASP A 24 10.60 21.78 7.00
CA ASP A 24 11.48 21.96 8.18
C ASP A 24 10.70 22.05 9.51
N SER A 25 9.38 22.18 9.45
CA SER A 25 8.51 22.11 10.65
C SER A 25 8.49 20.70 11.25
N GLU A 26 8.64 20.62 12.57
CA GLU A 26 8.41 19.41 13.40
C GLU A 26 6.94 18.95 13.37
N PHE A 27 6.03 19.88 13.03
CA PHE A 27 4.59 19.63 12.94
C PHE A 27 4.13 19.55 11.47
N GLY A 28 3.13 18.72 11.20
CA GLY A 28 2.55 18.48 9.88
C GLY A 28 1.07 18.08 9.93
N LEU A 29 0.22 18.86 10.64
CA LEU A 29 -1.23 18.60 10.67
C LEU A 29 -1.92 18.98 9.36
N GLY A 30 -1.71 20.23 8.92
CA GLY A 30 -2.39 20.81 7.79
C GLY A 30 -1.56 21.90 7.12
N ALA A 31 -1.64 22.00 5.80
CA ALA A 31 -1.01 23.06 5.02
C ALA A 31 -1.95 23.57 3.93
N SER A 32 -1.72 24.79 3.45
CA SER A 32 -2.51 25.35 2.34
C SER A 32 -1.62 25.97 1.27
N VAL A 33 -1.93 25.69 0.01
CA VAL A 33 -1.26 26.24 -1.17
C VAL A 33 -2.23 27.17 -1.90
N TRP A 34 -1.82 28.43 -2.10
CA TRP A 34 -2.65 29.44 -2.74
C TRP A 34 -2.04 29.85 -4.08
N THR A 35 -2.72 29.55 -5.18
CA THR A 35 -2.20 29.76 -6.55
C THR A 35 -3.32 29.77 -7.58
N LYS A 36 -3.15 30.55 -8.65
CA LYS A 36 -4.02 30.49 -9.84
C LYS A 36 -3.70 29.30 -10.76
N ASP A 37 -2.47 28.80 -10.71
CA ASP A 37 -2.04 27.62 -11.46
C ASP A 37 -2.32 26.35 -10.65
N ARG A 38 -3.38 25.64 -11.04
CA ARG A 38 -3.81 24.38 -10.42
C ARG A 38 -2.71 23.31 -10.45
N GLN A 39 -2.00 23.15 -11.57
CA GLN A 39 -1.00 22.09 -11.69
C GLN A 39 0.20 22.37 -10.80
N ARG A 40 0.60 23.64 -10.67
CA ARG A 40 1.61 24.05 -9.69
C ARG A 40 1.14 23.78 -8.26
N GLY A 41 -0.12 24.09 -7.97
CA GLY A 41 -0.74 23.80 -6.66
C GLY A 41 -0.68 22.33 -6.31
N GLU A 42 -1.08 21.45 -7.23
CA GLU A 42 -1.05 20.00 -7.07
C GLU A 42 0.40 19.48 -6.89
N ARG A 43 1.37 19.97 -7.68
CA ARG A 43 2.79 19.59 -7.53
C ARG A 43 3.41 20.01 -6.20
N ILE A 44 3.03 21.19 -5.69
CA ILE A 44 3.50 21.64 -4.37
C ILE A 44 2.82 20.83 -3.28
N ALA A 45 1.50 20.64 -3.35
CA ALA A 45 0.73 19.92 -2.35
C ALA A 45 1.20 18.47 -2.16
N ASP A 46 1.52 17.77 -3.24
CA ASP A 46 2.06 16.39 -3.23
C ASP A 46 3.41 16.27 -2.49
N ARG A 47 4.15 17.38 -2.38
CA ARG A 47 5.51 17.42 -1.80
C ARG A 47 5.55 18.00 -0.38
N ILE A 48 4.44 18.52 0.12
CA ILE A 48 4.35 19.02 1.50
C ILE A 48 4.17 17.83 2.44
N GLU A 49 5.00 17.75 3.47
CA GLU A 49 4.94 16.72 4.50
C GLU A 49 3.90 17.10 5.58
N SER A 50 2.63 16.98 5.22
CA SER A 50 1.49 17.27 6.08
C SER A 50 0.39 16.23 5.87
N GLY A 51 -0.36 15.90 6.92
CA GLY A 51 -1.45 14.93 6.82
C GLY A 51 -2.63 15.44 5.98
N MET A 52 -2.79 16.77 5.88
CA MET A 52 -3.76 17.41 5.01
C MET A 52 -3.14 18.58 4.26
N VAL A 53 -3.52 18.74 2.98
CA VAL A 53 -3.16 19.91 2.18
C VAL A 53 -4.38 20.42 1.43
N TRP A 54 -4.65 21.73 1.55
CA TRP A 54 -5.72 22.41 0.83
C TRP A 54 -5.16 23.30 -0.27
N ILE A 55 -5.79 23.31 -1.45
CA ILE A 55 -5.42 24.21 -2.55
C ILE A 55 -6.50 25.27 -2.68
N ASN A 56 -6.12 26.55 -2.54
CA ASN A 56 -7.00 27.72 -2.55
C ASN A 56 -8.11 27.71 -1.50
N ASP A 57 -7.87 27.03 -0.38
CA ASP A 57 -8.76 27.00 0.78
C ASP A 57 -7.92 26.70 2.03
N HIS A 58 -8.51 26.78 3.21
CA HIS A 58 -7.86 26.43 4.47
C HIS A 58 -8.89 25.89 5.46
N MET A 59 -8.64 24.69 6.00
CA MET A 59 -9.39 24.10 7.13
C MET A 59 -10.87 23.77 6.89
N PHE A 60 -11.46 24.03 5.71
CA PHE A 60 -12.89 23.74 5.46
C PHE A 60 -13.27 22.26 5.71
N THR A 61 -12.32 21.33 5.52
CA THR A 61 -12.54 19.89 5.69
C THR A 61 -12.79 19.48 7.14
N HIS A 62 -12.54 20.36 8.12
CA HIS A 62 -12.86 20.10 9.52
C HIS A 62 -14.37 19.88 9.71
N GLY A 63 -15.21 20.61 8.96
CA GLY A 63 -16.66 20.43 8.96
C GLY A 63 -17.16 19.33 8.01
N ALA A 64 -16.28 18.71 7.25
CA ALA A 64 -16.61 17.71 6.24
C ALA A 64 -16.20 16.32 6.71
N CYS A 65 -17.09 15.64 7.45
CA CYS A 65 -16.81 14.33 8.07
C CYS A 65 -16.41 13.23 7.07
N GLN A 66 -16.64 13.41 5.77
CA GLN A 66 -16.19 12.49 4.72
C GLN A 66 -14.69 12.62 4.39
N CYS A 67 -14.09 13.78 4.66
CA CYS A 67 -12.67 14.04 4.46
C CYS A 67 -11.87 13.46 5.62
N THR A 68 -10.73 12.84 5.32
CA THR A 68 -9.82 12.34 6.37
C THR A 68 -9.26 13.52 7.16
N TRP A 69 -9.05 13.32 8.46
CA TRP A 69 -8.45 14.32 9.34
C TRP A 69 -7.34 13.67 10.15
N GLY A 70 -6.10 14.08 9.94
CA GLY A 70 -4.95 13.46 10.60
C GLY A 70 -3.69 14.23 10.26
N GLY A 71 -2.70 14.14 11.13
CA GLY A 71 -1.40 14.75 10.94
C GLY A 71 -0.31 13.72 10.67
N VAL A 72 0.89 14.23 10.44
CA VAL A 72 2.14 13.47 10.44
C VAL A 72 3.15 14.15 11.37
N LYS A 73 4.31 13.51 11.58
CA LYS A 73 5.36 14.00 12.50
C LYS A 73 4.81 14.17 13.92
N ASP A 74 5.19 15.24 14.61
CA ASP A 74 4.76 15.49 15.98
C ASP A 74 3.32 16.04 16.05
N SER A 75 2.63 16.19 14.91
CA SER A 75 1.18 16.49 14.89
C SER A 75 0.29 15.28 15.16
N GLY A 76 0.87 14.09 15.27
CA GLY A 76 0.17 12.88 15.70
C GLY A 76 0.16 11.76 14.66
N LEU A 77 -0.43 10.63 15.07
CA LEU A 77 -0.56 9.41 14.28
C LEU A 77 -2.03 9.03 14.12
N GLY A 78 -2.31 8.28 13.05
CA GLY A 78 -3.66 7.82 12.74
C GLY A 78 -4.53 8.91 12.11
N HIS A 79 -5.78 8.56 11.86
CA HIS A 79 -6.75 9.45 11.25
C HIS A 79 -8.06 9.45 12.04
N SER A 80 -8.75 10.57 12.06
CA SER A 80 -10.16 10.70 12.38
C SER A 80 -10.94 11.06 11.12
N HIS A 81 -12.27 11.06 11.24
CA HIS A 81 -13.19 11.27 10.12
C HIS A 81 -13.05 10.22 9.01
N SER A 82 -13.94 10.31 8.01
CA SER A 82 -14.02 9.40 6.88
C SER A 82 -14.18 7.92 7.30
N LYS A 83 -14.02 7.02 6.33
CA LYS A 83 -13.90 5.58 6.61
C LYS A 83 -12.60 5.22 7.33
N PHE A 84 -11.55 6.04 7.15
CA PHE A 84 -10.23 5.78 7.71
C PHE A 84 -10.23 5.93 9.23
N GLY A 85 -10.83 7.00 9.76
CA GLY A 85 -11.01 7.13 11.20
C GLY A 85 -11.98 6.13 11.81
N PHE A 86 -12.96 5.64 11.04
CA PHE A 86 -13.77 4.51 11.49
C PHE A 86 -12.92 3.23 11.62
N TYR A 87 -11.97 3.00 10.71
CA TYR A 87 -11.05 1.85 10.77
C TYR A 87 -10.09 1.88 11.95
N GLU A 88 -9.74 3.05 12.48
CA GLU A 88 -8.95 3.17 13.73
C GLU A 88 -9.73 2.71 14.97
N CYS A 89 -11.06 2.70 14.90
CA CYS A 89 -11.96 2.35 16.02
C CYS A 89 -12.45 0.89 15.97
N VAL A 90 -12.00 0.09 15.00
CA VAL A 90 -12.45 -1.30 14.82
C VAL A 90 -11.28 -2.24 14.58
N GLU A 91 -11.47 -3.51 14.90
CA GLU A 91 -10.51 -4.57 14.57
C GLU A 91 -10.85 -5.18 13.21
N ILE A 92 -9.94 -5.10 12.24
CA ILE A 92 -10.13 -5.69 10.91
C ILE A 92 -9.87 -7.20 10.97
N LYS A 93 -10.94 -8.00 10.94
CA LYS A 93 -10.85 -9.46 10.97
C LYS A 93 -10.95 -10.07 9.57
N LEU A 94 -9.88 -10.76 9.14
CA LEU A 94 -9.93 -11.64 7.98
C LEU A 94 -10.57 -12.98 8.35
N VAL A 95 -11.69 -13.31 7.69
CA VAL A 95 -12.30 -14.65 7.75
C VAL A 95 -12.24 -15.24 6.36
N THR A 96 -11.52 -16.35 6.21
CA THR A 96 -11.47 -17.11 4.96
C THR A 96 -12.28 -18.38 5.10
N TYR A 97 -12.99 -18.73 4.04
CA TYR A 97 -13.61 -20.02 3.89
C TYR A 97 -13.05 -20.64 2.61
N GLU A 98 -12.37 -21.77 2.76
CA GLU A 98 -11.76 -22.46 1.64
C GLU A 98 -12.45 -23.81 1.38
N PRO A 99 -13.56 -23.81 0.61
CA PRO A 99 -14.21 -25.03 0.17
C PRO A 99 -13.39 -25.63 -0.98
N GLY A 100 -12.33 -26.34 -0.62
CA GLY A 100 -11.48 -27.00 -1.62
C GLY A 100 -12.26 -28.08 -2.39
N LEU A 101 -12.66 -27.80 -3.64
CA LEU A 101 -12.98 -28.86 -4.60
C LEU A 101 -11.75 -29.75 -4.83
N THR A 102 -10.58 -29.15 -4.65
CA THR A 102 -9.25 -29.74 -4.70
C THR A 102 -8.50 -29.51 -3.38
N ARG A 103 -7.47 -30.30 -3.12
CA ARG A 103 -6.55 -30.12 -1.99
C ARG A 103 -5.46 -29.12 -2.37
N ASN A 104 -5.20 -28.13 -1.53
CA ASN A 104 -4.11 -27.20 -1.82
C ASN A 104 -2.76 -27.89 -1.71
N PHE A 105 -1.91 -27.67 -2.70
CA PHE A 105 -0.59 -28.31 -2.79
C PHE A 105 0.40 -27.81 -1.74
N TRP A 106 0.14 -26.64 -1.16
CA TRP A 106 0.93 -26.12 -0.04
C TRP A 106 0.54 -26.75 1.30
N TRP A 107 -0.43 -27.67 1.35
CA TRP A 107 -0.66 -28.50 2.53
C TRP A 107 0.11 -29.81 2.44
N HIS A 108 0.68 -30.25 3.57
CA HIS A 108 1.35 -31.54 3.76
C HIS A 108 0.64 -32.68 3.00
N PRO A 109 1.34 -33.68 2.42
CA PRO A 109 2.79 -33.94 2.54
C PRO A 109 3.67 -33.15 1.59
N TYR A 110 4.80 -32.67 2.11
CA TYR A 110 5.90 -32.13 1.33
C TYR A 110 6.92 -33.23 1.09
N ASP A 111 6.96 -33.74 -0.12
CA ASP A 111 7.91 -34.77 -0.53
C ASP A 111 8.76 -34.31 -1.71
N GLU A 112 9.73 -35.13 -2.10
CA GLU A 112 10.61 -34.83 -3.23
C GLU A 112 9.83 -34.63 -4.54
N THR A 113 8.66 -35.28 -4.68
CA THR A 113 7.77 -35.08 -5.82
C THR A 113 7.27 -33.65 -5.89
N LEU A 114 6.75 -33.10 -4.78
CA LEU A 114 6.34 -31.70 -4.76
C LEU A 114 7.52 -30.73 -4.94
N ALA A 115 8.66 -31.00 -4.29
CA ALA A 115 9.84 -30.15 -4.42
C ALA A 115 10.35 -30.10 -5.87
N THR A 116 10.36 -31.25 -6.56
CA THR A 116 10.74 -31.35 -7.97
C THR A 116 9.71 -30.65 -8.85
N ALA A 117 8.41 -30.85 -8.63
CA ALA A 117 7.35 -30.17 -9.35
C ALA A 117 7.45 -28.64 -9.24
N MET A 118 7.74 -28.10 -8.05
CA MET A 118 7.92 -26.66 -7.83
C MET A 118 9.17 -26.13 -8.52
N LYS A 119 10.32 -26.82 -8.40
CA LYS A 119 11.57 -26.44 -9.07
C LYS A 119 11.46 -26.49 -10.59
N SER A 120 10.83 -27.52 -11.13
CA SER A 120 10.57 -27.65 -12.57
C SER A 120 9.58 -26.59 -13.05
N SER A 121 8.54 -26.25 -12.29
CA SER A 121 7.63 -25.14 -12.62
C SER A 121 8.36 -23.80 -12.68
N ALA A 122 9.21 -23.50 -11.68
CA ALA A 122 10.01 -22.28 -11.68
C ALA A 122 10.98 -22.23 -12.87
N SER A 123 11.63 -23.36 -13.20
CA SER A 123 12.55 -23.47 -14.33
C SER A 123 11.85 -23.41 -15.69
N LEU A 124 10.60 -23.86 -15.79
CA LEU A 124 9.77 -23.71 -16.99
C LEU A 124 9.36 -22.26 -17.21
N LEU A 125 8.91 -21.57 -16.16
CA LEU A 125 8.45 -20.18 -16.24
C LEU A 125 9.60 -19.21 -16.45
N TYR A 126 10.72 -19.40 -15.74
CA TYR A 126 11.79 -18.41 -15.65
C TYR A 126 13.16 -18.89 -16.20
N GLY A 127 13.33 -20.17 -16.48
CA GLY A 127 14.57 -20.70 -17.06
C GLY A 127 14.79 -20.27 -18.50
N LYS A 128 16.02 -20.40 -19.01
CA LYS A 128 16.39 -20.03 -20.39
C LYS A 128 16.66 -21.25 -21.25
N GLY A 129 16.15 -21.25 -22.48
CA GLY A 129 16.48 -22.24 -23.53
C GLY A 129 16.43 -23.70 -23.05
N GLY A 130 17.58 -24.37 -23.04
CA GLY A 130 17.74 -25.78 -22.67
C GLY A 130 17.25 -26.13 -21.26
N GLN A 131 17.30 -25.18 -20.32
CA GLN A 131 16.78 -25.38 -18.96
C GLN A 131 15.26 -25.59 -18.94
N ARG A 132 14.51 -24.98 -19.87
CA ARG A 132 13.06 -25.20 -19.99
C ARG A 132 12.75 -26.59 -20.51
N VAL A 133 13.53 -27.07 -21.48
CA VAL A 133 13.36 -28.40 -22.08
C VAL A 133 13.71 -29.48 -21.06
N GLU A 134 14.77 -29.29 -20.29
CA GLU A 134 15.17 -30.18 -19.20
C GLU A 134 14.16 -30.17 -18.04
N ALA A 135 13.64 -28.99 -17.68
CA ALA A 135 12.57 -28.85 -16.68
C ALA A 135 11.27 -29.52 -17.13
N LEU A 136 10.95 -29.51 -18.43
CA LEU A 136 9.80 -30.22 -18.98
C LEU A 136 9.98 -31.75 -18.84
N LYS A 137 11.17 -32.27 -19.19
CA LYS A 137 11.47 -33.71 -19.13
C LYS A 137 11.51 -34.24 -17.69
N SER A 138 12.18 -33.52 -16.79
CA SER A 138 12.31 -33.89 -15.37
C SER A 138 11.06 -33.60 -14.55
N GLY A 139 10.28 -32.58 -14.94
CA GLY A 139 9.10 -32.11 -14.22
C GLY A 139 7.78 -32.77 -14.60
N ALA A 140 7.66 -33.38 -15.79
CA ALA A 140 6.38 -33.89 -16.29
C ALA A 140 5.71 -34.91 -15.34
N GLY A 141 6.45 -35.91 -14.86
CA GLY A 141 5.95 -36.92 -13.92
C GLY A 141 5.55 -36.32 -12.56
N PRO A 142 6.46 -35.58 -11.89
CA PRO A 142 6.15 -34.92 -10.62
C PRO A 142 4.97 -33.94 -10.70
N LEU A 143 4.84 -33.18 -11.78
CA LEU A 143 3.72 -32.25 -12.00
C LEU A 143 2.38 -32.98 -12.15
N LEU A 144 2.36 -34.09 -12.90
CA LEU A 144 1.16 -34.92 -13.05
C LEU A 144 0.74 -35.54 -11.72
N GLU A 145 1.69 -36.05 -10.93
CA GLU A 145 1.40 -36.66 -9.63
C GLU A 145 0.91 -35.63 -8.61
N VAL A 146 1.52 -34.45 -8.54
CA VAL A 146 1.03 -33.33 -7.72
C VAL A 146 -0.38 -32.90 -8.18
N GLY A 147 -0.60 -32.78 -9.49
CA GLY A 147 -1.92 -32.50 -10.07
C GLY A 147 -2.98 -33.54 -9.66
N ARG A 148 -2.62 -34.83 -9.62
CA ARG A 148 -3.50 -35.92 -9.16
C ARG A 148 -3.83 -35.81 -7.68
N ARG A 149 -2.86 -35.43 -6.85
CA ARG A 149 -3.06 -35.23 -5.40
C ARG A 149 -3.95 -34.05 -5.09
N ILE A 150 -3.82 -32.97 -5.85
CA ILE A 150 -4.65 -31.77 -5.76
C ILE A 150 -6.10 -32.12 -6.16
N THR A 151 -6.28 -32.84 -7.26
CA THR A 151 -7.62 -33.18 -7.79
C THR A 151 -8.36 -34.28 -7.05
N LYS A 152 -7.66 -35.05 -6.19
CA LYS A 152 -8.30 -36.08 -5.34
C LYS A 152 -9.20 -35.39 -4.31
N ARG A 153 -10.51 -35.45 -4.52
CA ARG A 153 -11.55 -34.95 -3.59
C ARG A 153 -11.27 -35.44 -2.17
N ARG A 154 -11.36 -34.53 -1.19
CA ARG A 154 -11.52 -34.90 0.22
C ARG A 154 -12.82 -35.70 0.33
N SER A 155 -12.74 -36.97 0.76
CA SER A 155 -13.92 -37.66 1.27
C SER A 155 -14.43 -36.86 2.46
N ARG A 156 -15.73 -36.58 2.49
CA ARG A 156 -16.39 -35.98 3.66
C ARG A 156 -16.17 -36.84 4.89
#